data_AF-A0A257LAG5-F1
#
_entry.id   AF-A0A257LAG5-F1
#
_cell.length_a   1.000
_cell.length_b   1.000
_cell.length_c   1.000
_cell.angle_alpha   90.00
_cell.angle_beta   90.00
_cell.angle_gamma   90.00
#
_symmetry.space_group_name_H-M   'P 1'
#
loop_
_entity.id
_entity.type
_entity.pdbx_description
1 polymer ?
#
loop_
_entity_poly.entity_id
_entity_poly.type
_entity_poly.pdbx_seq_one_letter_code
_entity_poly.pdbx_strand_id
1 'polypeptide(L)'
;MEKLKNEKNFLSNLFDGEAETKAELFVLTDGFVESLQTEFKSYGILNGEKYTKHTKDGLYKVNPIGRLINVKIENPEKNNEYETLKNELKEHYKTNPNVKNVYICNAGTIMIDCRN
;
A
#
# COMPACT_ATOMS: atom_id res chain seq x y z
N MET A 1 -31.28 -3.08 -24.60
CA MET A 1 -30.91 -1.94 -23.72
C MET A 1 -30.55 -2.38 -22.29
N GLU A 2 -31.10 -3.47 -21.73
CA GLU A 2 -30.72 -3.99 -20.40
C GLU A 2 -29.27 -4.50 -20.29
N LYS A 3 -28.77 -5.21 -21.30
CA LYS A 3 -27.40 -5.77 -21.28
C LYS A 3 -26.31 -4.69 -21.10
N LEU A 4 -26.47 -3.56 -21.79
CA LEU A 4 -25.57 -2.41 -21.69
C LEU A 4 -25.66 -1.68 -20.34
N LYS A 5 -26.83 -1.69 -19.68
CA LYS A 5 -26.98 -1.10 -18.34
C LYS A 5 -26.30 -1.97 -17.28
N ASN A 6 -26.42 -3.30 -17.39
CA ASN A 6 -25.77 -4.23 -16.47
C ASN A 6 -24.24 -4.20 -16.59
N GLU A 7 -23.68 -4.11 -17.79
CA GLU A 7 -22.23 -3.97 -17.97
C GLU A 7 -21.69 -2.64 -17.41
N LYS A 8 -22.41 -1.52 -17.61
CA LYS A 8 -22.02 -0.24 -17.02
C LYS A 8 -22.04 -0.24 -15.50
N ASN A 9 -23.05 -0.85 -14.88
CA ASN A 9 -23.16 -0.96 -13.43
C ASN A 9 -22.09 -1.91 -12.85
N PHE A 10 -21.75 -2.98 -13.56
CA PHE A 10 -20.68 -3.89 -13.15
C PHE A 10 -19.32 -3.20 -13.17
N LEU A 11 -19.02 -2.46 -14.24
CA LEU A 11 -17.77 -1.72 -14.37
C LEU A 11 -17.66 -0.60 -13.32
N SER A 12 -18.73 0.16 -13.06
CA SER A 12 -18.70 1.20 -12.02
C SER A 12 -18.42 0.61 -10.64
N ASN A 13 -19.11 -0.48 -10.27
CA ASN A 13 -18.90 -1.14 -8.98
C ASN A 13 -17.49 -1.73 -8.84
N LEU A 14 -16.89 -2.20 -9.95
CA LEU A 14 -15.51 -2.69 -9.96
C LEU A 14 -14.50 -1.55 -9.72
N PHE A 15 -14.71 -0.40 -10.36
CA PHE A 15 -13.88 0.80 -10.15
C PHE A 15 -14.03 1.36 -8.73
N ASP A 16 -15.25 1.36 -8.18
CA ASP A 16 -15.52 1.81 -6.81
C ASP A 16 -14.79 0.91 -5.80
N GLY A 17 -14.80 -0.41 -6.00
CA GLY A 17 -14.07 -1.36 -5.16
C GLY A 17 -12.54 -1.17 -5.19
N GLU A 18 -11.95 -0.99 -6.37
CA GLU A 18 -10.50 -0.74 -6.50
C GLU A 18 -10.09 0.57 -5.80
N ALA A 19 -10.87 1.63 -5.97
CA ALA A 19 -10.61 2.92 -5.35
C ALA A 19 -10.71 2.85 -3.81
N GLU A 20 -11.70 2.13 -3.28
CA GLU A 20 -11.84 1.89 -1.84
C GLU A 20 -10.65 1.12 -1.27
N THR A 21 -10.20 0.05 -1.94
CA THR A 21 -9.03 -0.73 -1.51
C THR A 21 -7.76 0.13 -1.51
N LYS A 22 -7.54 0.96 -2.54
CA LYS A 22 -6.39 1.87 -2.61
C LYS A 22 -6.44 2.93 -1.50
N ALA A 23 -7.61 3.50 -1.23
CA ALA A 23 -7.78 4.46 -0.14
C ALA A 23 -7.44 3.81 1.21
N GLU A 24 -7.90 2.58 1.45
CA GLU A 24 -7.56 1.83 2.66
C GLU A 24 -6.05 1.57 2.77
N LEU A 25 -5.40 1.18 1.68
CA LEU A 25 -3.94 1.01 1.66
C LEU A 25 -3.22 2.29 2.09
N PHE A 26 -3.60 3.44 1.54
CA PHE A 26 -2.98 4.72 1.90
C PHE A 26 -3.16 5.04 3.38
N VAL A 27 -4.38 4.89 3.91
CA VAL A 27 -4.65 5.07 5.34
C VAL A 27 -3.78 4.16 6.22
N LEU A 28 -3.62 2.89 5.84
CA LEU A 28 -2.76 1.94 6.57
C LEU A 28 -1.30 2.39 6.56
N THR A 29 -0.78 2.78 5.39
CA THR A 29 0.61 3.21 5.25
C THR A 29 0.87 4.55 5.95
N ASP A 30 -0.04 5.52 5.86
CA ASP A 30 0.05 6.82 6.52
C ASP A 30 0.13 6.64 8.04
N GLY A 31 -0.70 5.76 8.60
CA GLY A 31 -0.66 5.45 10.03
C GLY A 31 0.69 4.88 10.49
N PHE A 32 1.37 4.08 9.66
CA PHE A 32 2.72 3.60 10.00
C PHE A 32 3.80 4.66 9.80
N VAL A 33 3.65 5.57 8.83
CA VAL A 33 4.58 6.69 8.64
C VAL A 33 4.48 7.64 9.84
N GLU A 34 3.26 7.97 10.26
CA GLU A 34 2.99 8.86 11.39
C GLU A 34 3.49 8.25 12.70
N SER A 35 3.19 6.97 12.95
CA SER A 35 3.61 6.29 14.17
C SER A 35 5.14 6.25 14.32
N LEU A 36 5.90 6.24 13.23
CA LEU A 36 7.36 6.33 13.23
C LEU A 36 7.91 7.71 13.64
N GLN A 37 7.04 8.71 13.72
CA GLN A 37 7.37 10.06 14.22
C GLN A 37 6.87 10.29 15.64
N THR A 38 5.76 9.65 16.03
CA THR A 38 5.06 9.95 17.29
C THR A 38 5.21 8.88 18.36
N GLU A 39 5.13 7.61 18.00
CA GLU A 39 4.98 6.49 18.95
C GLU A 39 6.19 5.56 18.97
N PHE A 40 6.78 5.30 17.80
CA PHE A 40 7.84 4.33 17.62
C PHE A 40 9.09 4.98 17.02
N LYS A 41 10.22 4.86 17.71
CA LYS A 41 11.52 5.20 17.09
C LYS A 41 11.83 4.30 15.89
N SER A 42 11.47 3.02 15.99
CA SER A 42 11.56 2.02 14.93
C SER A 42 10.72 0.80 15.30
N TYR A 43 10.16 0.13 14.29
CA TYR A 43 9.59 -1.20 14.44
C TYR A 43 10.67 -2.27 14.60
N GLY A 44 10.39 -3.31 15.38
CA GLY A 44 11.31 -4.44 15.55
C GLY A 44 11.46 -5.25 14.26
N ILE A 45 12.66 -5.77 13.99
CA ILE A 45 12.95 -6.55 12.78
C ILE A 45 12.37 -7.97 12.87
N LEU A 46 12.36 -8.55 14.08
CA LEU A 46 12.01 -9.96 14.31
C LEU A 46 10.51 -10.20 14.55
N ASN A 47 9.71 -9.14 14.73
CA ASN A 47 8.29 -9.23 15.09
C ASN A 47 7.36 -8.46 14.12
N GLY A 48 7.74 -8.36 12.84
CA GLY A 48 6.94 -7.64 11.83
C GLY A 48 5.49 -8.14 11.73
N GLU A 49 5.26 -9.45 11.93
CA GLU A 49 3.91 -10.03 11.92
C GLU A 49 2.96 -9.41 12.93
N LYS A 50 3.45 -8.95 14.09
CA LYS A 50 2.61 -8.33 15.13
C LYS A 50 1.88 -7.08 14.62
N TYR A 51 2.52 -6.33 13.72
CA TYR A 51 2.00 -5.06 13.21
C TYR A 51 1.53 -5.18 11.76
N THR A 52 1.57 -6.38 11.19
CA THR A 52 1.09 -6.61 9.83
C THR A 52 -0.41 -6.32 9.76
N LYS A 53 -0.81 -5.60 8.71
CA LYS A 53 -2.20 -5.30 8.39
C LYS A 53 -2.49 -5.67 6.95
N HIS A 54 -3.75 -5.94 6.66
CA HIS A 54 -4.26 -6.22 5.32
C HIS A 54 -5.38 -5.24 5.01
N THR A 55 -5.56 -4.90 3.73
CA THR A 55 -6.84 -4.33 3.27
C THR A 55 -7.95 -5.35 3.46
N LYS A 56 -9.20 -4.90 3.56
CA LYS A 56 -10.36 -5.76 3.83
C LYS A 56 -10.55 -6.86 2.79
N ASP A 57 -10.26 -6.55 1.54
CA ASP A 57 -10.29 -7.49 0.43
C ASP A 57 -9.08 -8.43 0.39
N GLY A 58 -8.07 -8.18 1.23
CA GLY A 58 -6.83 -8.94 1.32
C GLY A 58 -5.84 -8.68 0.19
N LEU A 59 -6.13 -7.74 -0.73
CA LEU A 59 -5.29 -7.48 -1.90
C LEU A 59 -3.91 -6.95 -1.52
N TYR A 60 -3.83 -6.11 -0.48
CA TYR A 60 -2.56 -5.57 -0.01
C TYR A 60 -2.24 -6.02 1.40
N LYS A 61 -0.98 -6.40 1.60
CA LYS A 61 -0.38 -6.67 2.91
C LYS A 61 0.64 -5.57 3.22
N VAL A 62 0.47 -4.91 4.36
CA VAL A 62 1.35 -3.84 4.84
C VAL A 62 2.04 -4.29 6.12
N ASN A 63 3.37 -4.25 6.13
CA ASN A 63 4.18 -4.70 7.25
C ASN A 63 5.32 -3.71 7.54
N PRO A 64 5.36 -3.06 8.71
CA PRO A 64 6.48 -2.21 9.07
C PRO A 64 7.66 -3.01 9.66
N ILE A 65 8.89 -2.70 9.22
CA ILE A 65 10.12 -3.34 9.69
C ILE A 65 11.20 -2.25 9.84
N GLY A 66 11.70 -2.05 11.06
CA GLY A 66 12.63 -0.94 11.32
C GLY A 66 11.96 0.41 11.07
N ARG A 67 12.53 1.20 10.15
CA ARG A 67 11.91 2.44 9.64
C ARG A 67 11.53 2.30 8.17
N LEU A 68 11.17 1.09 7.76
CA LEU A 68 10.66 0.78 6.43
C LEU A 68 9.22 0.28 6.57
N ILE A 69 8.39 0.59 5.57
CA ILE A 69 7.04 0.03 5.46
C ILE A 69 7.00 -0.79 4.17
N ASN A 70 6.84 -2.09 4.32
CA ASN A 70 6.77 -3.03 3.21
C ASN A 70 5.32 -3.22 2.78
N VAL A 71 5.02 -2.94 1.52
CA VAL A 71 3.72 -3.17 0.87
C VAL A 71 3.88 -4.31 -0.13
N LYS A 72 3.03 -5.33 0.00
CA LYS A 72 2.98 -6.49 -0.91
C LYS A 72 1.59 -6.57 -1.54
N ILE A 73 1.55 -6.86 -2.84
CA ILE A 73 0.33 -7.23 -3.56
C ILE A 73 0.16 -8.73 -3.40
N GLU A 74 -0.94 -9.17 -2.79
CA GLU A 74 -1.29 -10.58 -2.67
C GLU A 74 -1.90 -11.06 -3.99
N ASN A 75 -1.30 -12.10 -4.59
CA ASN A 75 -1.70 -12.67 -5.89
C ASN A 75 -1.70 -11.67 -7.06
N PRO A 76 -0.55 -11.05 -7.39
CA PRO A 76 -0.48 -10.13 -8.52
C PRO A 76 -0.81 -10.84 -9.84
N GLU A 77 -1.70 -10.28 -10.65
CA GLU A 77 -2.03 -10.87 -11.95
C GLU A 77 -0.96 -10.50 -13.01
N LYS A 78 -0.35 -9.32 -12.86
CA LYS A 78 0.63 -8.79 -13.81
C LYS A 78 1.80 -8.11 -13.11
N ASN A 79 2.99 -8.21 -13.71
CA ASN A 79 4.21 -7.57 -13.20
C ASN A 79 4.13 -6.03 -13.16
N ASN A 80 3.31 -5.41 -14.01
CA ASN A 80 3.17 -3.95 -14.05
C ASN A 80 2.36 -3.38 -12.88
N GLU A 81 1.66 -4.21 -12.10
CA GLU A 81 0.90 -3.76 -10.92
C GLU A 81 1.83 -3.19 -9.85
N TYR A 82 2.99 -3.81 -9.63
CA TYR A 82 3.99 -3.30 -8.69
C TYR A 82 4.54 -1.95 -9.12
N GLU A 83 4.82 -1.77 -10.41
CA GLU A 83 5.30 -0.48 -10.95
C GLU A 83 4.23 0.61 -10.85
N THR A 84 2.98 0.25 -11.15
CA THR A 84 1.83 1.15 -11.04
C THR A 84 1.65 1.59 -9.59
N LEU A 85 1.55 0.65 -8.66
CA LEU A 85 1.36 0.93 -7.24
C LEU A 85 2.55 1.70 -6.64
N LYS A 86 3.79 1.39 -7.06
CA LYS A 86 4.98 2.14 -6.64
C LYS A 86 4.86 3.61 -7.06
N ASN A 87 4.41 3.88 -8.29
CA ASN A 87 4.26 5.25 -8.76
C ASN A 87 3.11 5.99 -8.04
N GLU A 88 2.00 5.31 -7.76
CA GLU A 88 0.89 5.85 -6.97
C GLU A 88 1.35 6.22 -5.54
N LEU A 89 2.01 5.31 -4.83
CA LEU A 89 2.58 5.57 -3.50
C LEU A 89 3.64 6.69 -3.54
N LYS A 90 4.46 6.72 -4.59
CA LYS A 90 5.48 7.77 -4.75
C LYS A 90 4.85 9.15 -4.96
N GLU A 91 3.76 9.25 -5.71
CA GLU A 91 3.02 10.50 -5.86
C GLU A 91 2.32 10.89 -4.56
N HIS A 92 1.69 9.94 -3.86
CA HIS A 92 1.06 10.16 -2.54
C HIS A 92 2.04 10.76 -1.51
N TYR A 93 3.27 10.23 -1.45
CA TYR A 93 4.29 10.67 -0.49
C TYR A 93 5.24 11.77 -0.99
N LYS A 94 5.03 12.31 -2.19
CA LYS A 94 5.97 13.21 -2.87
C LYS A 94 6.37 14.44 -2.07
N THR A 95 5.48 14.96 -1.24
CA THR A 95 5.71 16.14 -0.39
C THR A 95 5.83 15.79 1.10
N ASN A 96 5.83 14.51 1.46
CA ASN A 96 5.91 14.08 2.85
C ASN A 96 7.39 13.99 3.28
N PRO A 97 7.87 14.87 4.18
CA PRO A 97 9.28 14.89 4.58
C PRO A 97 9.71 13.65 5.38
N ASN A 98 8.75 12.87 5.88
CA ASN A 98 9.02 11.64 6.64
C ASN A 98 9.25 10.42 5.75
N VAL A 99 9.05 10.57 4.43
CA VAL A 99 9.27 9.52 3.44
C VAL A 99 10.39 9.95 2.49
N LYS A 100 11.52 9.27 2.58
CA LYS A 100 12.72 9.54 1.80
C LYS A 100 12.62 9.00 0.38
N ASN A 101 12.03 7.81 0.23
CA ASN A 101 11.90 7.15 -1.07
C ASN A 101 10.80 6.10 -1.08
N VAL A 102 10.30 5.78 -2.27
CA VAL A 102 9.40 4.65 -2.53
C VAL A 102 9.97 3.84 -3.69
N TYR A 103 10.27 2.56 -3.47
CA TYR A 103 10.93 1.71 -4.46
C TYR A 103 10.52 0.24 -4.35
N ILE A 104 10.60 -0.50 -5.46
CA ILE A 104 10.44 -1.96 -5.44
C ILE A 104 11.77 -2.57 -4.97
N CYS A 105 11.72 -3.46 -3.98
CA CYS A 105 12.89 -4.19 -3.51
C CYS A 105 12.99 -5.58 -4.18
N ASN A 106 14.17 -6.20 -4.10
CA ASN A 106 14.47 -7.48 -4.74
C ASN A 106 13.57 -8.65 -4.27
N ALA A 107 12.86 -8.49 -3.15
CA ALA A 107 11.91 -9.48 -2.64
C ALA A 107 10.52 -9.41 -3.30
N GLY A 108 10.33 -8.57 -4.32
CA GLY A 108 9.04 -8.44 -5.02
C GLY A 108 7.99 -7.70 -4.20
N THR A 109 8.40 -6.66 -3.48
CA THR A 109 7.53 -5.81 -2.65
C THR A 109 7.93 -4.35 -2.80
N ILE A 110 7.04 -3.44 -2.45
CA ILE A 110 7.30 -2.00 -2.44
C ILE A 110 7.73 -1.59 -1.03
N MET A 111 8.83 -0.86 -0.94
CA MET A 111 9.33 -0.28 0.30
C MET A 111 9.08 1.21 0.30
N ILE A 112 8.43 1.69 1.36
CA ILE A 112 8.36 3.10 1.72
C ILE A 112 9.45 3.33 2.77
N ASP A 113 10.46 4.12 2.41
CA ASP A 113 11.65 4.36 3.24
C ASP A 113 11.46 5.59 4.12
N CYS A 114 11.37 5.36 5.43
CA CYS A 114 11.22 6.40 6.45
C CYS A 114 12.50 6.57 7.30
N ARG A 115 13.65 6.08 6.82
CA ARG A 115 14.96 6.27 7.46
C ARG A 115 15.46 7.69 7.21
N ASN A 116 16.02 8.31 8.25
CA ASN A 116 16.67 9.63 8.17
C ASN A 116 18.08 9.46 7.60
#